data_AF-A0A960JKE1-F1
#
_entry.id   AF-A0A960JKE1-F1
#
_cell.length_a   1.000
_cell.length_b   1.000
_cell.length_c   1.000
_cell.angle_alpha   90.00
_cell.angle_beta   90.00
_cell.angle_gamma   90.00
#
_symmetry.space_group_name_H-M   'P 1'
#
loop_
_entity.id
_entity.type
_entity.pdbx_description
1 polymer ?
#
loop_
_entity_poly.entity_id
_entity_poly.type
_entity_poly.pdbx_seq_one_letter_code
_entity_poly.pdbx_strand_id
1 'polypeptide(L)'
;MADTQTAETPTGGLATDVAPSPPPVVDAPGADGTAIEHLDEARAELLEDSYVLRMTETEAEEHPGLTDDQHMIMNLGPQHPSTHGVLRVVLELEGETIRRSRPVIGYLHTGMEKTAESLTYLQGGTNVTRMDYASPIFNELAFCAAAEQLLG
;
A
#
# COMPACT_ATOMS: atom_id res chain seq x y z
N MET A 1 -38.17 38.11 -7.86
CA MET A 1 -36.77 38.32 -7.43
C MET A 1 -36.68 37.74 -6.03
N ALA A 2 -36.21 36.50 -5.93
CA ALA A 2 -36.07 35.79 -4.67
C ALA A 2 -34.59 35.85 -4.27
N ASP A 3 -34.33 36.46 -3.10
CA ASP A 3 -33.01 36.54 -2.49
C ASP A 3 -32.44 35.13 -2.28
N THR A 4 -31.30 34.88 -2.90
CA THR A 4 -30.53 33.66 -2.73
C THR A 4 -29.53 33.92 -1.61
N GLN A 5 -29.86 33.48 -0.40
CA GLN A 5 -28.95 33.57 0.74
C GLN A 5 -27.93 32.43 0.65
N THR A 6 -26.69 32.79 0.32
CA THR A 6 -25.52 31.90 0.33
C THR A 6 -25.26 31.44 1.76
N ALA A 7 -25.49 30.15 2.04
CA ALA A 7 -25.11 29.52 3.28
C ALA A 7 -23.60 29.21 3.25
N GLU A 8 -22.81 29.99 3.99
CA GLU A 8 -21.40 29.66 4.22
C GLU A 8 -21.31 28.45 5.15
N THR A 9 -20.71 27.38 4.65
CA THR A 9 -20.41 26.19 5.44
C THR A 9 -19.09 26.42 6.16
N PRO A 10 -19.02 26.28 7.50
CA PRO A 10 -17.76 26.46 8.22
C PRO A 10 -16.87 25.25 7.94
N THR A 11 -15.82 25.45 7.14
CA THR A 11 -14.77 24.46 6.90
C THR A 11 -13.93 24.33 8.16
N GLY A 12 -14.36 23.47 9.08
CA GLY A 12 -13.53 23.03 10.20
C GLY A 12 -12.33 22.26 9.64
N GLY A 13 -11.15 22.89 9.70
CA GLY A 13 -9.89 22.27 9.31
C GLY A 13 -9.57 21.09 10.22
N LEU A 14 -9.71 19.88 9.71
CA LEU A 14 -9.00 18.72 10.23
C LEU A 14 -7.53 18.91 9.84
N ALA A 15 -6.68 19.12 10.84
CA ALA A 15 -5.24 19.10 10.68
C ALA A 15 -4.79 17.67 10.37
N THR A 16 -4.89 17.27 9.10
CA THR A 16 -4.16 16.13 8.54
C THR A 16 -3.02 16.67 7.69
N ASP A 17 -2.06 17.32 8.35
CA ASP A 17 -0.80 17.69 7.70
C ASP A 17 0.36 17.05 8.47
N VAL A 18 0.33 15.72 8.52
CA VAL A 18 1.57 14.95 8.65
C VAL A 18 1.91 14.55 7.23
N ALA A 19 2.55 15.46 6.50
CA ALA A 19 3.23 15.09 5.28
C ALA A 19 4.17 13.92 5.60
N PRO A 20 4.17 12.81 4.84
CA PRO A 20 5.15 11.76 5.03
C PRO A 20 6.54 12.40 4.92
N SER A 21 7.33 12.29 5.98
CA SER A 21 8.71 12.77 5.94
C SER A 21 9.38 12.11 4.75
N PRO A 22 10.02 12.86 3.84
CA PRO A 22 10.72 12.26 2.72
C PRO A 22 11.74 11.26 3.30
N PRO A 23 11.88 10.06 2.69
CA PRO A 23 12.87 9.10 3.16
C PRO A 23 14.25 9.79 3.16
N PRO A 24 15.08 9.58 4.20
CA PRO A 24 16.39 10.19 4.26
C PRO A 24 17.18 9.83 3.00
N VAL A 25 17.68 10.85 2.30
CA VAL A 25 18.52 10.66 1.12
C VAL A 25 19.90 10.23 1.62
N VAL A 26 20.20 8.94 1.51
CA VAL A 26 21.51 8.40 1.86
C VAL A 26 22.48 8.78 0.74
N ASP A 27 23.49 9.61 1.05
CA ASP A 27 24.59 9.90 0.13
C ASP A 27 25.36 8.61 -0.18
N ALA A 28 25.71 8.39 -1.45
CA ALA A 28 26.46 7.20 -1.87
C ALA A 28 27.88 7.19 -1.23
N PRO A 29 28.28 6.12 -0.52
CA PRO A 29 29.56 6.11 0.18
C PRO A 29 30.75 5.84 -0.75
N GLY A 30 31.89 6.44 -0.41
CA GLY A 30 33.20 6.18 -1.03
C GLY A 30 33.67 4.73 -0.84
N ALA A 31 34.47 4.24 -1.79
CA ALA A 31 34.79 2.84 -2.05
C ALA A 31 35.82 2.21 -1.09
N ASP A 32 35.56 2.26 0.22
CA ASP A 32 36.46 1.78 1.26
C ASP A 32 35.73 0.68 2.07
N GLY A 33 36.42 -0.39 2.46
CA GLY A 33 35.83 -1.62 3.06
C GLY A 33 35.00 -1.48 4.35
N THR A 34 34.76 -0.26 4.83
CA THR A 34 33.70 0.17 5.78
C THR A 34 32.28 0.00 5.24
N ALA A 35 32.14 -0.38 3.97
CA ALA A 35 30.88 -0.43 3.24
C ALA A 35 29.82 -1.37 3.86
N ILE A 36 30.17 -2.48 4.53
CA ILE A 36 29.16 -3.42 5.05
C ILE A 36 28.62 -2.98 6.41
N GLU A 37 29.48 -2.53 7.33
CA GLU A 37 29.05 -2.05 8.66
C GLU A 37 28.18 -0.78 8.53
N HIS A 38 28.55 0.12 7.61
CA HIS A 38 27.73 1.29 7.32
C HIS A 38 26.39 0.94 6.67
N LEU A 39 26.30 -0.16 5.91
CA LEU A 39 25.03 -0.66 5.37
C LEU A 39 24.15 -1.27 6.46
N ASP A 40 24.72 -1.94 7.46
CA ASP A 40 23.99 -2.49 8.60
C ASP A 40 23.46 -1.36 9.51
N GLU A 41 24.26 -0.32 9.73
CA GLU A 41 23.85 0.91 10.44
C GLU A 41 22.77 1.66 9.67
N ALA A 42 22.96 1.91 8.37
CA ALA A 42 21.96 2.54 7.53
C ALA A 42 20.67 1.70 7.46
N ARG A 43 20.79 0.37 7.46
CA ARG A 43 19.63 -0.54 7.53
C ARG A 43 18.93 -0.46 8.88
N ALA A 44 19.65 -0.32 9.98
CA ALA A 44 19.10 -0.16 11.32
C ALA A 44 18.35 1.18 11.45
N GLU A 45 18.93 2.27 10.95
CA GLU A 45 18.29 3.59 10.91
C GLU A 45 17.02 3.57 10.03
N LEU A 46 17.10 2.96 8.84
CA LEU A 46 15.95 2.76 7.97
C LEU A 46 14.89 1.82 8.57
N LEU A 47 15.26 0.93 9.49
CA LEU A 47 14.36 0.02 10.18
C LEU A 47 13.58 0.76 11.28
N GLU A 48 14.26 1.60 12.05
CA GLU A 48 13.66 2.40 13.12
C GLU A 48 12.58 3.33 12.58
N ASP A 49 12.87 4.07 11.50
CA ASP A 49 11.95 5.01 10.86
C ASP A 49 10.99 4.39 9.83
N SER A 50 11.02 3.07 9.64
CA SER A 50 10.12 2.43 8.67
C SER A 50 8.67 2.37 9.14
N TYR A 51 7.76 2.81 8.25
CA TYR A 51 6.31 2.63 8.40
C TYR A 51 5.83 1.20 8.10
N VAL A 52 6.75 0.31 7.73
CA VAL A 52 6.44 -1.09 7.38
C VAL A 52 6.61 -1.94 8.62
N LEU A 53 5.51 -2.53 9.09
CA LEU A 53 5.57 -3.50 10.16
C LEU A 53 6.13 -4.80 9.59
N ARG A 54 7.38 -5.14 9.95
CA ARG A 54 8.09 -6.32 9.43
C ARG A 54 7.86 -7.61 10.24
N MET A 55 6.97 -7.56 11.23
CA MET A 55 6.53 -8.75 11.96
C MET A 55 5.81 -9.73 11.02
N THR A 56 6.06 -11.01 11.23
CA THR A 56 5.35 -12.09 10.54
C THR A 56 3.89 -12.18 11.00
N GLU A 57 3.08 -12.87 10.22
CA GLU A 57 1.66 -13.08 10.51
C GLU A 57 1.44 -13.79 11.84
N THR A 58 2.28 -14.78 12.09
CA THR A 58 2.26 -15.60 13.29
C THR A 58 2.60 -14.75 14.52
N GLU A 59 3.65 -13.93 14.45
CA GLU A 59 4.04 -13.05 15.56
C GLU A 59 2.96 -12.01 15.88
N ALA A 60 2.28 -11.47 14.87
CA ALA A 60 1.18 -10.53 15.06
C ALA A 60 -0.08 -11.18 15.68
N GLU A 61 -0.29 -12.48 15.45
CA GLU A 61 -1.39 -13.26 16.04
C GLU A 61 -1.09 -13.71 17.47
N GLU A 62 0.19 -13.92 17.80
CA GLU A 62 0.66 -14.33 19.14
C GLU A 62 0.66 -13.17 20.15
N HIS A 63 0.72 -11.91 19.67
CA HIS A 63 0.74 -10.71 20.51
C HIS A 63 -0.46 -9.77 20.27
N PRO A 64 -1.72 -10.20 20.53
CA PRO A 64 -2.86 -9.31 20.46
C PRO A 64 -2.88 -8.35 21.66
N GLY A 65 -2.88 -7.04 21.43
CA GLY A 65 -3.11 -6.03 22.47
C GLY A 65 -1.91 -5.13 22.79
N LEU A 66 -1.88 -4.61 24.02
CA LEU A 66 -0.90 -3.64 24.51
C LEU A 66 0.43 -4.32 24.87
N THR A 67 1.51 -3.89 24.23
CA THR A 67 2.90 -4.20 24.60
C THR A 67 3.36 -3.31 25.76
N ASP A 68 4.45 -3.68 26.47
CA ASP A 68 5.01 -2.91 27.59
C ASP A 68 5.34 -1.44 27.23
N ASP A 69 5.56 -1.16 25.94
CA ASP A 69 5.88 0.16 25.38
C ASP A 69 4.66 1.02 25.00
N GLN A 70 3.46 0.72 25.52
CA GLN A 70 2.18 1.38 25.16
C GLN A 70 1.75 1.22 23.69
N HIS A 71 2.46 0.40 22.91
CA HIS A 71 2.08 0.09 21.55
C HIS A 71 0.97 -0.97 21.54
N MET A 72 0.05 -0.90 20.58
CA MET A 72 -1.00 -1.89 20.40
C MET A 72 -0.92 -2.49 19.00
N ILE A 73 -0.82 -3.81 18.93
CA ILE A 73 -0.99 -4.53 17.67
C ILE A 73 -2.48 -4.78 17.44
N MET A 74 -3.01 -4.21 16.36
CA MET A 74 -4.40 -4.37 15.95
C MET A 74 -4.50 -4.97 14.56
N ASN A 75 -5.30 -6.03 14.43
CA ASN A 75 -5.54 -6.70 13.16
C ASN A 75 -6.87 -6.23 12.55
N LEU A 76 -6.80 -5.43 11.49
CA LEU A 76 -7.96 -5.16 10.64
C LEU A 76 -8.16 -6.36 9.71
N GLY A 77 -9.14 -7.19 10.08
CA GLY A 77 -9.38 -8.47 9.41
C GLY A 77 -9.84 -8.32 7.95
N PRO A 78 -9.75 -9.41 7.16
CA PRO A 78 -10.01 -9.40 5.72
C PRO A 78 -11.47 -9.14 5.31
N GLN A 79 -12.41 -9.18 6.27
CA GLN A 79 -13.84 -8.91 6.07
C GLN A 79 -14.27 -7.58 6.71
N HIS A 80 -13.32 -6.73 7.10
CA HIS A 80 -13.65 -5.48 7.75
C HIS A 80 -14.36 -4.53 6.76
N PRO A 81 -15.52 -3.94 7.12
CA PRO A 81 -16.32 -3.15 6.17
C PRO A 81 -15.60 -1.89 5.65
N SER A 82 -14.59 -1.40 6.36
CA SER A 82 -13.75 -0.29 5.91
C SER A 82 -12.72 -0.67 4.86
N THR A 83 -12.63 -1.94 4.45
CA THR A 83 -11.77 -2.39 3.35
C THR A 83 -12.60 -2.64 2.10
N HIS A 84 -12.32 -1.91 1.01
CA HIS A 84 -12.91 -2.23 -0.30
C HIS A 84 -12.20 -3.45 -0.88
N GLY A 85 -12.93 -4.57 -0.99
CA GLY A 85 -12.38 -5.85 -1.43
C GLY A 85 -12.05 -6.76 -0.25
N VAL A 86 -10.98 -7.53 -0.37
CA VAL A 86 -10.52 -8.45 0.69
C VAL A 86 -9.08 -8.08 1.02
N LEU A 87 -8.90 -7.32 2.08
CA LEU A 87 -7.61 -6.83 2.53
C LEU A 87 -7.51 -6.99 4.06
N ARG A 88 -6.44 -7.64 4.52
CA ARG A 88 -6.08 -7.66 5.94
C ARG A 88 -4.95 -6.67 6.16
N VAL A 89 -5.02 -5.86 7.20
CA VAL A 89 -3.94 -4.94 7.57
C VAL A 89 -3.62 -5.13 9.04
N VAL A 90 -2.36 -5.45 9.34
CA VAL A 90 -1.85 -5.48 10.72
C VAL A 90 -1.28 -4.10 11.03
N LEU A 91 -1.75 -3.47 12.10
CA LEU A 91 -1.38 -2.12 12.50
C LEU A 91 -0.66 -2.16 13.85
N GLU A 92 0.43 -1.41 13.94
CA GLU A 92 1.07 -1.04 15.21
C GLU A 92 0.63 0.39 15.54
N LEU A 93 -0.09 0.53 16.65
CA LEU A 93 -0.72 1.77 17.08
C LEU A 93 -0.03 2.31 18.33
N GLU A 94 0.17 3.63 18.37
CA GLU A 94 0.48 4.39 19.58
C GLU A 94 -0.73 5.29 19.87
N GLY A 95 -1.66 4.78 20.68
CA GLY A 95 -2.95 5.43 20.90
C GLY A 95 -3.76 5.54 19.61
N GLU A 96 -4.00 6.78 19.15
CA GLU A 96 -4.73 7.08 17.90
C GLU A 96 -3.81 7.18 16.67
N THR A 97 -2.49 7.16 16.87
CA THR A 97 -1.49 7.31 15.80
C THR A 97 -1.04 5.95 15.28
N ILE A 98 -1.07 5.76 13.95
CA ILE A 98 -0.50 4.58 13.32
C ILE A 98 1.01 4.77 13.21
N ARG A 99 1.79 3.89 13.85
CA ARG A 99 3.26 3.89 13.75
C ARG A 99 3.73 3.06 12.56
N ARG A 100 3.24 1.83 12.47
CA ARG A 100 3.59 0.92 11.38
C ARG A 100 2.37 0.16 10.88
N SER A 101 2.43 -0.27 9.62
CA SER A 101 1.39 -1.08 9.01
C SER A 101 1.99 -2.19 8.14
N ARG A 102 1.32 -3.33 8.10
CA ARG A 102 1.60 -4.42 7.16
C ARG A 102 0.33 -4.78 6.41
N PRO A 103 0.19 -4.39 5.14
CA PRO A 103 -0.89 -4.88 4.30
C PRO A 103 -0.61 -6.33 3.91
N VAL A 104 -1.59 -7.20 4.12
CA VAL A 104 -1.57 -8.60 3.69
C VAL A 104 -2.36 -8.69 2.40
N ILE A 105 -1.61 -8.84 1.30
CA ILE A 105 -2.15 -8.93 -0.05
C ILE A 105 -2.20 -10.39 -0.52
N GLY A 106 -2.93 -10.64 -1.62
CA GLY A 106 -2.96 -11.95 -2.27
C GLY A 106 -4.23 -12.77 -2.02
N TYR A 107 -5.15 -12.32 -1.17
CA TYR A 107 -6.45 -12.99 -0.98
C TYR A 107 -7.28 -13.08 -2.28
N LEU A 108 -7.09 -12.15 -3.21
CA LEU A 108 -7.73 -12.13 -4.53
C LEU A 108 -6.76 -12.49 -5.67
N HIS A 109 -5.64 -13.16 -5.37
CA HIS A 109 -4.74 -13.63 -6.41
C HIS A 109 -5.38 -14.78 -7.19
N THR A 110 -5.81 -14.49 -8.42
CA THR A 110 -6.54 -15.42 -9.29
C THR A 110 -5.71 -15.94 -10.46
N GLY A 111 -4.42 -15.59 -10.54
CA GLY A 111 -3.52 -16.05 -11.61
C GLY A 111 -3.87 -15.51 -13.00
N MET A 112 -4.31 -14.25 -13.09
CA MET A 112 -4.68 -13.63 -14.38
C MET A 112 -3.52 -13.58 -15.38
N GLU A 113 -2.30 -13.36 -14.91
CA GLU A 113 -1.08 -13.39 -15.75
C GLU A 113 -0.84 -14.79 -16.32
N LYS A 114 -0.98 -15.82 -15.47
CA LYS A 114 -0.85 -17.21 -15.91
C LYS A 114 -1.92 -17.60 -16.91
N THR A 115 -3.16 -17.13 -16.70
CA THR A 115 -4.26 -17.34 -17.63
C THR A 115 -3.95 -16.68 -18.98
N ALA A 116 -3.38 -15.48 -18.98
CA ALA A 116 -3.01 -14.75 -20.20
C ALA A 116 -2.04 -15.52 -21.11
N GLU A 117 -1.14 -16.34 -20.56
CA GLU A 117 -0.20 -17.16 -21.36
C GLU A 117 -0.90 -18.13 -22.32
N SER A 118 -2.11 -18.58 -21.96
CA SER A 118 -2.90 -19.52 -22.75
C SER A 118 -3.91 -18.86 -23.69
N LEU A 119 -4.07 -17.53 -23.59
CA LEU A 119 -5.04 -16.76 -24.37
C LEU A 119 -4.38 -16.16 -25.61
N THR A 120 -5.16 -16.04 -26.67
CA THR A 120 -4.76 -15.23 -27.83
C THR A 120 -4.82 -13.74 -27.51
N TYR A 121 -4.07 -12.90 -28.24
CA TYR A 121 -4.12 -11.44 -28.06
C TYR A 121 -5.55 -10.87 -28.15
N LEU A 122 -6.40 -11.40 -29.04
CA LEU A 122 -7.81 -11.00 -29.13
C LEU A 122 -8.63 -11.37 -27.88
N GLN A 123 -8.32 -12.48 -27.23
CA GLN A 123 -8.98 -12.90 -25.99
C GLN A 123 -8.42 -12.17 -24.76
N GLY A 124 -7.17 -11.68 -24.85
CA GLY A 124 -6.46 -11.02 -23.75
C GLY A 124 -7.19 -9.81 -23.16
N GLY A 125 -7.90 -9.03 -23.97
CA GLY A 125 -8.69 -7.88 -23.50
C GLY A 125 -9.74 -8.27 -22.45
N THR A 126 -10.41 -9.42 -22.61
CA THR A 126 -11.41 -9.91 -21.64
C THR A 126 -10.82 -10.39 -20.31
N ASN A 127 -9.52 -10.68 -20.29
CA ASN A 127 -8.78 -11.03 -19.07
C ASN A 127 -8.32 -9.77 -18.34
N VAL A 128 -7.76 -8.80 -19.08
CA VAL A 128 -7.18 -7.56 -18.54
C VAL A 128 -8.24 -6.60 -17.98
N THR A 129 -9.45 -6.60 -18.53
CA THR A 129 -10.61 -5.84 -18.00
C THR A 129 -11.00 -6.25 -16.58
N ARG A 130 -10.56 -7.41 -16.08
CA ARG A 130 -10.84 -7.88 -14.72
C ARG A 130 -9.77 -7.49 -13.70
N MET A 131 -8.61 -7.00 -14.16
CA MET A 131 -7.49 -6.63 -13.27
C MET A 131 -7.79 -5.38 -12.45
N ASP A 132 -8.49 -4.40 -13.04
CA ASP A 132 -9.08 -3.26 -12.34
C ASP A 132 -10.56 -3.20 -12.70
N TYR A 133 -11.41 -3.59 -11.75
CA TYR A 133 -12.84 -3.62 -11.95
C TYR A 133 -13.46 -2.20 -11.96
N ALA A 134 -12.79 -1.20 -11.37
CA ALA A 134 -13.29 0.17 -11.30
C ALA A 134 -13.01 0.93 -12.61
N SER A 135 -11.94 0.58 -13.31
CA SER A 135 -11.49 1.27 -14.54
C SER A 135 -11.08 0.29 -15.66
N PRO A 136 -11.99 -0.59 -16.13
CA PRO A 136 -11.65 -1.68 -17.06
C PRO A 136 -11.16 -1.19 -18.44
N ILE A 137 -11.69 -0.05 -18.92
CA ILE A 137 -11.37 0.48 -20.26
C ILE A 137 -9.92 0.98 -20.33
N PHE A 138 -9.39 1.54 -19.24
CA PHE A 138 -8.01 2.00 -19.21
C PHE A 138 -7.01 0.84 -19.27
N ASN A 139 -7.33 -0.27 -18.61
CA ASN A 139 -6.51 -1.48 -18.69
C ASN A 139 -6.55 -2.11 -20.08
N GLU A 140 -7.73 -2.17 -20.71
CA GLU A 140 -7.86 -2.66 -22.08
C GLU A 140 -7.10 -1.77 -23.07
N LEU A 141 -7.19 -0.44 -22.92
CA LEU A 141 -6.40 0.50 -23.71
C LEU A 141 -4.90 0.26 -23.56
N ALA A 142 -4.40 0.08 -22.33
CA ALA A 142 -2.99 -0.20 -22.08
C ALA A 142 -2.55 -1.53 -22.74
N PHE A 143 -3.40 -2.56 -22.69
CA PHE A 143 -3.13 -3.85 -23.33
C PHE A 143 -3.09 -3.73 -24.86
N CYS A 144 -4.08 -3.07 -25.47
CA CYS A 144 -4.14 -2.86 -26.92
C CYS A 144 -2.95 -2.02 -27.40
N ALA A 145 -2.61 -0.93 -26.71
CA ALA A 145 -1.47 -0.09 -27.06
C ALA A 145 -0.15 -0.88 -27.01
N ALA A 146 0.03 -1.74 -26.00
CA ALA A 146 1.20 -2.62 -25.91
C ALA A 146 1.23 -3.66 -27.04
N ALA A 147 0.07 -4.26 -27.38
CA ALA A 147 -0.04 -5.23 -28.47
C ALA A 147 0.19 -4.59 -29.85
N GLU A 148 -0.33 -3.39 -30.10
CA GLU A 148 -0.12 -2.61 -31.30
C GLU A 148 1.36 -2.25 -31.45
N GLN A 149 2.00 -1.73 -30.39
CA GLN A 149 3.43 -1.42 -30.40
C GLN A 149 4.32 -2.63 -30.71
N LEU A 150 3.91 -3.84 -30.30
CA LEU A 150 4.61 -5.09 -30.63
C LEU A 150 4.46 -5.48 -32.11
N LEU A 151 3.37 -5.07 -32.76
CA LEU A 151 3.06 -5.41 -34.16
C LEU A 151 3.59 -4.38 -35.17
N GLY A 152 3.83 -3.14 -34.75
CA GLY A 152 4.42 -2.06 -35.58
C GLY A 152 3.41 -1.03 -36.02
#